data_AF-A0A4R4Y391-F1
#
_entry.id   AF-A0A4R4Y391-F1
#
_cell.length_a   1.000
_cell.length_b   1.000
_cell.length_c   1.000
_cell.angle_alpha   90.00
_cell.angle_beta   90.00
_cell.angle_gamma   90.00
#
_symmetry.space_group_name_H-M   'P 1'
#
loop_
_entity.id
_entity.type
_entity.pdbx_description
1 polymer ?
#
loop_
_entity_poly.entity_id
_entity_poly.type
_entity_poly.pdbx_seq_one_letter_code
_entity_poly.pdbx_strand_id
1 'polypeptide(L)'
;MTLRDEFPVLARELRQLAAAWRALEFSVIEDRPSGESPAVSDRLAEVVTDGSAELQPALVAVRGRPDGEALHTTALALRQTQRRLDDEFRCHHAAAELMRAVRGRGPQWLGWAHSIRSGVDGCVDSLRSTEDTMLRCWREAAELAVRFGIEGNCEGRR
;
A
#
# COMPACT_ATOMS: atom_id res chain seq x y z
N MET A 1 -19.89 -6.78 20.60
CA MET A 1 -18.99 -6.96 19.45
C MET A 1 -17.71 -6.23 19.76
N THR A 2 -16.58 -6.75 19.33
CA THR A 2 -15.29 -6.05 19.33
C THR A 2 -14.89 -5.98 17.85
N LEU A 3 -13.88 -5.18 17.48
CA LEU A 3 -13.22 -5.24 16.16
C LEU A 3 -12.49 -6.59 15.99
N ARG A 4 -13.20 -7.70 16.17
CA ARG A 4 -12.64 -9.05 16.34
C ARG A 4 -12.68 -9.83 15.06
N ASP A 5 -13.64 -9.55 14.19
CA ASP A 5 -13.90 -10.39 13.03
C ASP A 5 -13.14 -9.84 11.81
N GLU A 6 -13.25 -8.54 11.52
CA GLU A 6 -12.58 -7.93 10.37
C GLU A 6 -11.12 -7.52 10.64
N PHE A 7 -10.73 -7.22 11.90
CA PHE A 7 -9.35 -6.78 12.18
C PHE A 7 -8.27 -7.84 11.92
N PRO A 8 -8.48 -9.14 12.25
CA PRO A 8 -7.54 -10.19 11.85
C PRO A 8 -7.45 -10.36 10.33
N VAL A 9 -8.56 -10.10 9.61
CA VAL A 9 -8.58 -10.09 8.15
C VAL A 9 -7.76 -8.91 7.64
N LEU A 10 -7.95 -7.70 8.19
CA LEU A 10 -7.16 -6.52 7.86
C LEU A 10 -5.66 -6.77 8.08
N ALA A 11 -5.30 -7.40 9.19
CA ALA A 11 -3.92 -7.76 9.48
C ALA A 11 -3.33 -8.73 8.45
N ARG A 12 -4.15 -9.63 7.89
CA ARG A 12 -3.73 -10.55 6.81
C ARG A 12 -3.58 -9.83 5.49
N GLU A 13 -4.56 -9.03 5.08
CA GLU A 13 -4.53 -8.28 3.82
C GLU A 13 -3.35 -7.28 3.83
N LEU A 14 -3.12 -6.58 4.94
CA LEU A 14 -1.97 -5.67 5.08
C LEU A 14 -0.63 -6.41 4.96
N ARG A 15 -0.53 -7.64 5.48
CA ARG A 15 0.65 -8.49 5.30
C ARG A 15 0.84 -8.92 3.85
N GLN A 16 -0.25 -9.18 3.12
CA GLN A 16 -0.19 -9.47 1.68
C GLN A 16 0.25 -8.24 0.89
N LEU A 17 -0.26 -7.05 1.24
CA LEU A 17 0.18 -5.80 0.62
C LEU A 17 1.67 -5.55 0.87
N ALA A 18 2.13 -5.72 2.11
CA ALA A 18 3.55 -5.58 2.43
C ALA A 18 4.42 -6.62 1.69
N ALA A 19 3.94 -7.85 1.51
CA ALA A 19 4.65 -8.86 0.74
C ALA A 19 4.71 -8.52 -0.75
N ALA A 20 3.61 -8.03 -1.34
CA ALA A 20 3.57 -7.56 -2.72
C ALA A 20 4.53 -6.37 -2.92
N TRP A 21 4.51 -5.41 -2.00
CA TRP A 21 5.40 -4.26 -2.02
C TRP A 21 6.87 -4.68 -1.90
N ARG A 22 7.18 -5.62 -1.00
CA ARG A 22 8.55 -6.15 -0.85
C ARG A 22 9.02 -6.89 -2.09
N ALA A 23 8.14 -7.62 -2.77
CA ALA A 23 8.47 -8.27 -4.04
C ALA A 23 8.77 -7.23 -5.13
N LEU A 24 7.99 -6.14 -5.19
CA LEU A 24 8.26 -5.02 -6.08
C LEU A 24 9.61 -4.36 -5.77
N GLU A 25 9.90 -4.10 -4.49
CA GLU A 25 11.19 -3.55 -4.04
C GLU A 25 12.36 -4.42 -4.50
N PHE A 26 12.25 -5.74 -4.31
CA PHE A 26 13.25 -6.70 -4.76
C PHE A 26 13.44 -6.64 -6.28
N SER A 27 12.36 -6.61 -7.05
CA SER A 27 12.46 -6.51 -8.50
C SER A 27 13.08 -5.19 -8.98
N VAL A 28 12.84 -4.08 -8.28
CA VAL A 28 13.42 -2.76 -8.63
C VAL A 28 14.91 -2.70 -8.31
N ILE A 29 15.32 -3.22 -7.15
CA ILE A 29 16.68 -3.03 -6.61
C ILE A 29 17.60 -4.20 -6.98
N GLU A 30 17.17 -5.43 -6.69
CA GLU A 30 18.01 -6.63 -6.71
C GLU A 30 18.00 -7.32 -8.09
N ASP A 31 16.84 -7.42 -8.75
CA ASP A 31 16.73 -8.05 -10.09
C ASP A 31 17.22 -7.14 -11.23
N ARG A 32 17.76 -5.96 -10.92
CA ARG A 32 18.17 -5.00 -11.93
C ARG A 32 19.36 -5.55 -12.74
N PRO A 33 19.27 -5.56 -14.09
CA PRO A 33 20.39 -5.97 -14.93
C PRO A 33 21.63 -5.09 -14.74
N SER A 34 22.81 -5.66 -14.95
CA SER A 34 24.07 -4.92 -14.88
C SER A 34 24.21 -3.90 -16.02
N GLY A 35 24.87 -2.78 -15.73
CA GLY A 35 25.09 -1.69 -16.67
C GLY A 35 24.76 -0.32 -16.09
N GLU A 36 24.78 0.70 -16.94
CA GLU A 36 24.43 2.08 -16.55
C GLU A 36 22.95 2.18 -16.17
N SER A 37 22.67 2.66 -14.95
CA SER A 37 21.30 2.83 -14.44
C SER A 37 20.58 3.95 -15.18
N PRO A 38 19.37 3.72 -15.72
CA PRO A 38 18.49 4.82 -16.06
C PRO A 38 18.10 5.62 -14.81
N ALA A 39 18.06 6.96 -14.89
CA ALA A 39 17.66 7.80 -13.76
C ALA A 39 16.28 7.45 -13.17
N VAL A 40 15.34 6.98 -14.02
CA VAL A 40 14.03 6.48 -13.59
C VAL A 40 14.14 5.25 -12.68
N SER A 41 15.17 4.42 -12.84
CA SER A 41 15.44 3.27 -11.95
C SER A 41 15.81 3.71 -10.55
N ASP A 42 16.65 4.74 -10.42
CA ASP A 42 17.13 5.22 -9.12
C ASP A 42 15.97 5.88 -8.36
N ARG A 43 15.16 6.70 -9.05
CA ARG A 43 13.90 7.23 -8.51
C ARG A 43 12.95 6.12 -8.05
N LEU A 44 12.77 5.07 -8.86
CA LEU A 44 11.91 3.94 -8.48
C LEU A 44 12.44 3.24 -7.23
N ALA A 45 13.76 3.11 -7.07
CA ALA A 45 14.37 2.52 -5.87
C ALA A 45 14.09 3.34 -4.60
N GLU A 46 14.13 4.68 -4.69
CA GLU A 46 13.73 5.57 -3.60
C GLU A 46 12.24 5.37 -3.25
N VAL A 47 11.36 5.37 -4.26
CA VAL A 47 9.91 5.20 -4.08
C VAL A 47 9.57 3.91 -3.35
N VAL A 48 10.15 2.77 -3.76
CA VAL A 48 9.87 1.47 -3.13
C VAL A 48 10.44 1.38 -1.72
N THR A 49 11.61 1.98 -1.47
CA THR A 49 12.23 2.02 -0.13
C THR A 49 11.39 2.82 0.84
N ASP A 50 10.96 4.01 0.43
CA ASP A 50 10.09 4.87 1.24
C ASP A 50 8.75 4.20 1.54
N GLY A 51 8.12 3.56 0.54
CA GLY A 51 6.86 2.87 0.76
C GLY A 51 6.98 1.69 1.74
N SER A 52 8.12 0.99 1.74
CA SER A 52 8.41 -0.05 2.75
C SER A 52 8.48 0.57 4.15
N ALA A 53 9.09 1.74 4.30
CA ALA A 53 9.15 2.45 5.58
C ALA A 53 7.77 2.93 6.05
N GLU A 54 6.90 3.37 5.14
CA GLU A 54 5.54 3.85 5.45
C GLU A 54 4.56 2.73 5.82
N LEU A 55 4.72 1.53 5.26
CA LEU A 55 3.90 0.36 5.62
C LEU A 55 4.26 -0.20 7.01
N GLN A 56 5.49 0.03 7.48
CA GLN A 56 5.99 -0.58 8.70
C GLN A 56 5.20 -0.21 9.97
N PRO A 57 4.82 1.06 10.22
CA PRO A 57 3.97 1.41 11.35
C PRO A 57 2.62 0.68 11.35
N ALA A 58 1.97 0.53 10.19
CA ALA A 58 0.71 -0.19 10.08
C ALA A 58 0.89 -1.68 10.39
N LEU A 59 1.98 -2.31 9.93
CA LEU A 59 2.30 -3.70 10.25
C LEU A 59 2.54 -3.94 11.75
N VAL A 60 3.08 -2.94 12.45
CA VAL A 60 3.22 -2.98 13.92
C VAL A 60 1.86 -2.81 14.58
N ALA A 61 1.05 -1.84 14.12
CA ALA A 61 -0.26 -1.55 14.67
C ALA A 61 -1.21 -2.75 14.62
N VAL A 62 -1.29 -3.45 13.50
CA VAL A 62 -2.21 -4.60 13.33
C VAL A 62 -1.81 -5.85 14.13
N ARG A 63 -0.63 -5.88 14.77
CA ARG A 63 -0.24 -6.94 15.73
C ARG A 63 -0.75 -6.66 17.14
N GLY A 64 -1.10 -5.39 17.42
CA GLY A 64 -1.55 -4.93 18.71
C GLY A 64 -3.04 -5.18 18.95
N ARG A 65 -3.63 -4.38 19.84
CA ARG A 65 -5.06 -4.42 20.10
C ARG A 65 -5.80 -3.67 18.98
N PRO A 66 -7.02 -4.12 18.62
CA PRO A 66 -7.82 -3.41 17.63
C PRO A 66 -8.48 -2.19 18.28
N ASP A 67 -7.85 -1.03 18.12
CA ASP A 67 -8.35 0.27 18.60
C ASP A 67 -8.32 1.34 17.51
N GLY A 68 -8.81 2.54 17.85
CA GLY A 68 -8.90 3.65 16.90
C GLY A 68 -7.54 4.13 16.39
N GLU A 69 -6.48 4.03 17.20
CA GLU A 69 -5.13 4.40 16.79
C GLU A 69 -4.56 3.41 15.78
N ALA A 70 -4.79 2.11 15.99
CA ALA A 70 -4.37 1.08 15.05
C ALA A 70 -5.11 1.23 13.70
N LEU A 71 -6.40 1.53 13.73
CA LEU A 71 -7.18 1.80 12.52
C LEU A 71 -6.70 3.08 11.82
N HIS A 72 -6.46 4.16 12.55
CA HIS A 72 -5.95 5.41 11.98
C HIS A 72 -4.58 5.23 11.32
N THR A 73 -3.64 4.61 12.03
CA THR A 73 -2.29 4.32 11.54
C THR A 73 -2.33 3.48 10.26
N THR A 74 -3.20 2.45 10.23
CA THR A 74 -3.38 1.61 9.05
C THR A 74 -3.95 2.41 7.88
N ALA A 75 -5.00 3.22 8.10
CA ALA A 75 -5.59 4.06 7.05
C ALA A 75 -4.59 5.07 6.48
N LEU A 76 -3.74 5.67 7.32
CA LEU A 76 -2.72 6.62 6.88
C LEU A 76 -1.70 5.93 5.97
N ALA A 77 -1.20 4.75 6.35
CA ALA A 77 -0.28 3.97 5.54
C ALA A 77 -0.90 3.59 4.18
N LEU A 78 -2.15 3.08 4.17
CA LEU A 78 -2.85 2.75 2.92
C LEU A 78 -2.99 3.96 2.00
N ARG A 79 -3.33 5.13 2.55
CA ARG A 79 -3.43 6.37 1.77
C ARG A 79 -2.08 6.81 1.20
N GLN A 80 -0.99 6.64 1.95
CA GLN A 80 0.35 6.96 1.47
C GLN A 80 0.77 5.99 0.36
N THR A 81 0.55 4.69 0.52
CA THR A 81 0.77 3.68 -0.51
C THR A 81 -0.06 3.97 -1.77
N GLN A 82 -1.34 4.31 -1.61
CA GLN A 82 -2.22 4.69 -2.72
C GLN A 82 -1.65 5.88 -3.49
N ARG A 83 -1.25 6.96 -2.80
CA ARG A 83 -0.64 8.14 -3.44
C ARG A 83 0.61 7.78 -4.21
N ARG A 84 1.50 6.94 -3.65
CA ARG A 84 2.70 6.50 -4.37
C ARG A 84 2.35 5.70 -5.63
N LEU A 85 1.39 4.79 -5.54
CA LEU A 85 0.92 4.03 -6.69
C LEU A 85 0.28 4.94 -7.74
N ASP A 86 -0.50 5.93 -7.31
CA ASP A 86 -1.15 6.88 -8.20
C ASP A 86 -0.15 7.84 -8.88
N ASP A 87 0.72 8.47 -8.09
CA ASP A 87 1.68 9.48 -8.54
C ASP A 87 2.76 8.89 -9.45
N GLU A 88 3.28 7.71 -9.10
CA GLU A 88 4.40 7.09 -9.83
C GLU A 88 3.93 6.17 -10.96
N PHE A 89 2.82 5.44 -10.77
CA PHE A 89 2.44 4.37 -11.70
C PHE A 89 1.15 4.64 -12.49
N ARG A 90 0.16 5.33 -11.91
CA ARG A 90 -1.14 5.55 -12.58
C ARG A 90 -1.12 6.64 -13.62
N CYS A 91 -0.17 7.57 -13.56
CA CYS A 91 0.11 8.51 -14.66
C CYS A 91 0.82 7.86 -15.86
N HIS A 92 1.08 6.54 -15.84
CA HIS A 92 1.88 5.82 -16.84
C HIS A 92 3.27 6.43 -17.10
N HIS A 93 3.71 7.42 -16.30
CA HIS A 93 4.89 8.19 -16.61
C HIS A 93 6.14 7.39 -16.28
N ALA A 94 6.31 6.95 -15.04
CA ALA A 94 7.50 6.16 -14.67
C ALA A 94 7.57 4.84 -15.45
N ALA A 95 6.44 4.15 -15.66
CA ALA A 95 6.40 2.92 -16.45
C ALA A 95 6.72 3.16 -17.94
N ALA A 96 6.17 4.21 -18.56
CA ALA A 96 6.49 4.55 -19.95
C ALA A 96 7.91 5.11 -20.10
N GLU A 97 8.41 5.85 -19.12
CA GLU A 97 9.80 6.33 -19.04
C GLU A 97 10.77 5.17 -18.91
N LEU A 98 10.48 4.21 -18.03
CA LEU A 98 11.25 3.00 -17.87
C LEU A 98 11.30 2.22 -19.18
N MET A 99 10.13 1.94 -19.79
CA MET A 99 10.04 1.23 -21.07
C MET A 99 10.77 1.97 -22.21
N ARG A 100 10.77 3.31 -22.21
CA ARG A 100 11.55 4.12 -23.16
C ARG A 100 13.04 4.01 -22.88
N ALA A 101 13.46 4.11 -21.62
CA ALA A 101 14.85 4.08 -21.20
C ALA A 101 15.53 2.72 -21.45
N VAL A 102 14.76 1.64 -21.35
CA VAL A 102 15.26 0.28 -21.62
C VAL A 102 15.18 -0.14 -23.09
N ARG A 103 14.56 0.67 -23.95
CA ARG A 103 14.42 0.35 -25.38
C ARG A 103 15.80 0.25 -26.03
N GLY A 104 16.08 -0.89 -26.66
CA GLY A 104 17.37 -1.15 -27.32
C GLY A 104 18.47 -1.67 -26.40
N ARG A 105 18.21 -1.83 -25.08
CA ARG A 105 19.20 -2.40 -24.12
C ARG A 105 19.18 -3.93 -24.05
N GLY A 106 18.37 -4.58 -24.89
CA GLY A 106 18.27 -6.04 -24.97
C GLY A 106 17.14 -6.66 -24.14
N PRO A 107 16.94 -7.99 -24.25
CA PRO A 107 15.78 -8.68 -23.69
C PRO A 107 15.74 -8.72 -22.16
N GLN A 108 16.90 -8.74 -21.49
CA GLN A 108 16.98 -8.76 -20.02
C GLN A 108 16.39 -7.48 -19.40
N TRP A 109 16.74 -6.32 -19.97
CA TRP A 109 16.21 -5.02 -19.54
C TRP A 109 14.71 -4.87 -19.78
N LEU A 110 14.20 -5.43 -20.88
CA LEU A 110 12.75 -5.47 -21.14
C LEU A 110 12.02 -6.40 -20.17
N GLY A 111 12.59 -7.58 -19.88
CA GLY A 111 12.05 -8.52 -18.89
C GLY A 111 11.95 -7.90 -17.49
N TRP A 112 13.01 -7.21 -17.07
CA TRP A 112 13.04 -6.47 -15.81
C TRP A 112 12.02 -5.32 -15.75
N ALA A 113 11.90 -4.51 -16.81
CA ALA A 113 10.87 -3.46 -16.84
C ALA A 113 9.44 -4.05 -16.79
N HIS A 114 9.22 -5.21 -17.41
CA HIS A 114 7.95 -5.94 -17.32
C HIS A 114 7.68 -6.52 -15.92
N SER A 115 8.69 -7.04 -15.22
CA SER A 115 8.50 -7.56 -13.85
C SER A 115 8.10 -6.44 -12.89
N ILE A 116 8.69 -5.24 -13.00
CA ILE A 116 8.30 -4.06 -12.23
C ILE A 116 6.83 -3.73 -12.48
N ARG A 117 6.39 -3.68 -13.75
CA ARG A 117 4.98 -3.41 -14.07
C ARG A 117 4.04 -4.44 -13.44
N SER A 118 4.39 -5.73 -13.55
CA SER A 118 3.60 -6.80 -12.95
C SER A 118 3.57 -6.71 -11.41
N GLY A 119 4.67 -6.30 -10.78
CA GLY A 119 4.75 -6.10 -9.33
C GLY A 119 3.87 -4.95 -8.86
N VAL A 120 3.81 -3.87 -9.64
CA VAL A 120 2.91 -2.73 -9.40
C VAL A 120 1.46 -3.13 -9.50
N ASP A 121 1.08 -3.87 -10.54
CA ASP A 121 -0.28 -4.39 -10.71
C ASP A 121 -0.68 -5.24 -9.50
N GLY A 122 0.22 -6.11 -9.01
CA GLY A 122 0.02 -6.88 -7.79
C GLY A 122 -0.14 -6.02 -6.52
N CYS A 123 0.60 -4.93 -6.40
CA CYS A 123 0.44 -3.97 -5.30
C CYS A 123 -0.93 -3.26 -5.35
N VAL A 124 -1.40 -2.88 -6.55
CA VAL A 124 -2.71 -2.24 -6.75
C VAL A 124 -3.84 -3.18 -6.34
N ASP A 125 -3.78 -4.44 -6.77
CA ASP A 125 -4.79 -5.44 -6.40
C ASP A 125 -4.80 -5.71 -4.88
N SER A 126 -3.62 -5.84 -4.27
CA SER A 126 -3.51 -6.05 -2.83
C SER A 126 -3.95 -4.82 -2.02
N LEU A 127 -3.68 -3.61 -2.51
CA LEU A 127 -4.13 -2.37 -1.87
C LEU A 127 -5.66 -2.31 -1.86
N ARG A 128 -6.32 -2.58 -2.99
CA ARG A 128 -7.79 -2.61 -3.07
C ARG A 128 -8.41 -3.59 -2.07
N SER A 129 -7.89 -4.82 -1.99
CA SER A 129 -8.36 -5.81 -1.00
C SER A 129 -8.21 -5.31 0.44
N THR A 130 -7.09 -4.63 0.73
CA THR A 130 -6.81 -4.09 2.06
C THR A 130 -7.72 -2.90 2.39
N GLU A 131 -7.96 -2.00 1.43
CA GLU A 131 -8.89 -0.86 1.56
C GLU A 131 -10.33 -1.33 1.79
N ASP A 132 -10.80 -2.34 1.04
CA ASP A 132 -12.12 -2.94 1.24
C ASP A 132 -12.29 -3.51 2.64
N THR A 133 -11.26 -4.18 3.15
CA THR A 133 -11.24 -4.71 4.52
C THR A 133 -11.19 -3.59 5.56
N MET A 134 -10.44 -2.52 5.28
CA MET A 134 -10.40 -1.34 6.13
C MET A 134 -11.79 -0.70 6.28
N LEU A 135 -12.56 -0.60 5.18
CA LEU A 135 -13.94 -0.12 5.21
C LEU A 135 -14.85 -1.02 6.06
N ARG A 136 -14.66 -2.33 6.03
CA ARG A 136 -15.40 -3.27 6.90
C ARG A 136 -15.04 -3.08 8.38
N CYS A 137 -13.76 -2.89 8.71
CA CYS A 137 -13.33 -2.54 10.08
C CYS A 137 -13.97 -1.22 10.54
N TRP A 138 -14.02 -0.20 9.70
CA TRP A 138 -14.69 1.07 10.03
C TRP A 138 -16.18 0.90 10.27
N ARG A 139 -16.86 0.04 9.48
CA ARG A 139 -18.27 -0.28 9.71
C ARG A 139 -18.48 -0.92 11.07
N GLU A 140 -17.68 -1.91 11.44
CA GLU A 140 -17.75 -2.53 12.78
C GLU A 140 -17.52 -1.49 13.90
N ALA A 141 -16.53 -0.60 13.74
CA ALA A 141 -16.26 0.45 14.70
C ALA A 141 -17.45 1.43 14.84
N ALA A 142 -18.07 1.81 13.72
CA ALA A 142 -19.23 2.69 13.72
C ALA A 142 -20.46 2.04 14.37
N GLU A 143 -20.74 0.77 14.06
CA GLU A 143 -21.81 -0.01 14.69
C GLU A 143 -21.61 -0.12 16.20
N LEU A 144 -20.36 -0.28 16.65
CA LEU A 144 -20.01 -0.27 18.08
C LEU A 144 -20.23 1.10 18.73
N ALA A 145 -19.79 2.18 18.08
CA ALA A 145 -19.98 3.53 18.59
C ALA A 145 -21.46 3.89 18.76
N VAL A 146 -22.32 3.49 17.81
CA VAL A 146 -23.77 3.66 17.91
C VAL A 146 -24.35 2.83 19.06
N ARG A 147 -23.95 1.56 19.18
CA ARG A 147 -24.48 0.64 20.20
C ARG A 147 -24.10 1.02 21.62
N PHE A 148 -22.92 1.59 21.82
CA PHE A 148 -22.40 1.99 23.13
C PHE A 148 -22.55 3.48 23.42
N GLY A 149 -23.39 4.18 22.65
CA GLY A 149 -23.91 5.48 23.04
C GLY A 149 -22.91 6.61 22.94
N ILE A 150 -22.33 6.84 21.76
CA ILE A 150 -22.14 8.24 21.33
C ILE A 150 -23.54 8.76 20.91
N GLU A 151 -24.44 8.89 21.89
CA GLU A 151 -25.62 9.74 21.72
C GLU A 151 -25.06 11.16 21.59
N GLY A 152 -25.01 11.66 20.36
CA GLY A 152 -24.70 13.05 20.10
C GLY A 152 -25.67 13.89 20.92
N ASN A 153 -25.18 14.48 22.00
CA ASN A 153 -25.90 15.47 22.78
C ASN A 153 -26.00 16.74 21.92
N CYS A 154 -26.87 16.69 20.92
CA CYS A 154 -27.28 17.80 20.08
C CYS A 154 -28.58 18.41 20.63
N GLU A 155 -28.79 18.40 21.95
CA GLU A 155 -29.75 19.31 22.56
C GLU A 155 -29.09 20.69 22.68
N GLY A 156 -29.24 21.44 21.59
CA GLY A 156 -28.95 22.85 21.53
C GLY A 156 -29.68 23.59 22.64
N ARG A 157 -28.91 24.38 23.39
CA ARG A 157 -29.38 25.45 24.26
C ARG A 157 -30.46 26.26 23.52
N ARG A 158 -31.66 26.31 24.09
CA ARG A 158 -32.62 27.39 23.85
C ARG A 158 -32.49 28.40 24.98
#